data_AF-A0AAN4YPZ4-F1
#
_entry.id   AF-A0AAN4YPZ4-F1
#
_cell.length_a   1.000
_cell.length_b   1.000
_cell.length_c   1.000
_cell.angle_alpha   90.00
_cell.angle_beta   90.00
_cell.angle_gamma   90.00
#
_symmetry.space_group_name_H-M   'P 1'
#
loop_
_entity.id
_entity.type
_entity.pdbx_description
1 polymer ?
#
loop_
_entity_poly.entity_id
_entity_poly.type
_entity_poly.pdbx_seq_one_letter_code
_entity_poly.pdbx_strand_id
1 'polypeptide(L)'
;MVEYFIDQVCPRTTSSLKIASPFTSVILPFCLSGSVNGLAALQALAACYWSQSNPAHTSTAVRLKSQVLRELRRMIAADPSYTISPDPEVLVLMMMLSLYDIVDQCDKGWIVHLQGAKDIIRLRRKNLTNETQCPVTAFAELFFAFQDVMGRTACAKADLFGPSFWDQTDRSVNPWMGCSPELVSILFSILDLSRIRPKMDTDLAQEVDFSMRASALNRRLGSLVQVLADPEDRALQAVADLKRLACTVYLHCALYNAEPSTPIVRSLVRRIIEKLSALLQENLIINATWPIFVAAVELDPADGEDWQDPVTGELVCGRALVLRALATMAQSTVTSVARVRSIIETVWQSRDCDLAAGSSRRQSSQHNDWEWYVVPLSDALSLV
;
A
#
# COMPACT_ATOMS: atom_id res chain seq x y z
N MET A 1 8.32 18.36 -17.99
CA MET A 1 7.62 17.11 -17.62
C MET A 1 8.59 16.00 -17.26
N VAL A 2 9.57 15.64 -18.11
CA VAL A 2 10.57 14.62 -17.77
C VAL A 2 11.45 15.04 -16.59
N GLU A 3 12.00 16.26 -16.61
CA GLU A 3 12.75 16.81 -15.46
C GLU A 3 11.89 16.81 -14.19
N TYR A 4 10.65 17.31 -14.27
CA TYR A 4 9.72 17.26 -13.15
C TYR A 4 9.47 15.83 -12.61
N PHE A 5 9.38 14.82 -13.48
CA PHE A 5 9.28 13.44 -13.05
C PHE A 5 10.50 13.00 -12.24
N ILE A 6 11.70 13.31 -12.75
CA ILE A 6 12.97 12.96 -12.11
C ILE A 6 13.13 13.67 -10.77
N ASP A 7 12.82 14.97 -10.71
CA ASP A 7 13.09 15.81 -9.55
C ASP A 7 11.98 15.72 -8.50
N GLN A 8 10.74 15.47 -8.91
CA GLN A 8 9.57 15.53 -8.02
C GLN A 8 8.85 14.20 -7.83
N VAL A 9 8.74 13.35 -8.85
CA VAL A 9 7.98 12.08 -8.71
C VAL A 9 8.89 10.97 -8.18
N CYS A 10 10.01 10.72 -8.84
CA CYS A 10 10.91 9.62 -8.50
C CYS A 10 11.37 9.58 -7.03
N PRO A 11 11.82 10.69 -6.40
CA PRO A 11 12.31 10.64 -5.01
C PRO A 11 11.22 10.24 -4.01
N ARG A 12 9.94 10.43 -4.37
CA ARG A 12 8.77 10.13 -3.53
C ARG A 12 8.23 8.71 -3.70
N THR A 13 8.90 7.90 -4.51
CA THR A 13 8.52 6.50 -4.76
C THR A 13 9.43 5.50 -4.04
N THR A 14 10.33 5.95 -3.17
CA THR A 14 11.22 5.10 -2.38
C THR A 14 11.15 5.48 -0.90
N SER A 15 11.39 4.52 -0.01
CA SER A 15 11.47 4.74 1.43
C SER A 15 12.87 5.11 1.90
N SER A 16 13.88 4.98 1.03
CA SER A 16 15.28 5.29 1.31
C SER A 16 15.66 6.66 0.76
N LEU A 17 16.40 7.44 1.56
CA LEU A 17 17.01 8.71 1.11
C LEU A 17 18.35 8.50 0.40
N LYS A 18 18.94 7.30 0.52
CA LYS A 18 20.28 6.98 -0.01
C LYS A 18 20.23 6.18 -1.30
N ILE A 19 19.16 5.41 -1.51
CA ILE A 19 19.01 4.50 -2.64
C ILE A 19 18.03 5.11 -3.66
N ALA A 20 18.48 5.21 -4.91
CA ALA A 20 17.64 5.68 -6.00
C ALA A 20 16.42 4.75 -6.20
N SER A 21 15.24 5.35 -6.36
CA SER A 21 14.02 4.62 -6.67
C SER A 21 14.18 3.76 -7.94
N PRO A 22 13.57 2.57 -8.00
CA PRO A 22 13.45 1.80 -9.24
C PRO A 22 12.78 2.57 -10.39
N PHE A 23 11.97 3.59 -10.09
CA PHE A 23 11.45 4.50 -11.13
C PHE A 23 12.58 5.28 -11.82
N THR A 24 13.62 5.65 -11.07
CA THR A 24 14.82 6.30 -11.60
C THR A 24 15.80 5.30 -12.22
N SER A 25 16.08 4.18 -11.54
CA SER A 25 17.18 3.29 -11.93
C SER A 25 16.79 2.22 -12.96
N VAL A 26 15.50 1.89 -13.07
CA VAL A 26 15.00 0.82 -13.95
C VAL A 26 14.04 1.37 -15.01
N ILE A 27 13.01 2.09 -14.60
CA ILE A 27 11.91 2.49 -15.49
C ILE A 27 12.27 3.67 -16.38
N LEU A 28 12.87 4.72 -15.81
CA LEU A 28 13.26 5.91 -16.57
C LEU A 28 14.24 5.56 -17.72
N PRO A 29 15.33 4.78 -17.53
CA PRO A 29 16.22 4.40 -18.63
C PRO A 29 15.50 3.66 -19.76
N PHE A 30 14.57 2.75 -19.41
CA PHE A 30 13.73 2.05 -20.37
C PHE A 30 12.87 3.01 -21.19
N CYS A 31 12.16 3.94 -20.53
CA CYS A 31 11.31 4.91 -21.20
C CYS A 31 12.10 5.89 -22.08
N LEU A 32 13.31 6.30 -21.66
CA LEU A 32 14.15 7.22 -22.44
C LEU A 32 14.78 6.57 -23.68
N SER A 33 15.15 5.28 -23.58
CA SER A 33 15.97 4.62 -24.61
C SER A 33 15.17 3.66 -25.49
N GLY A 34 14.03 3.16 -25.00
CA GLY A 34 13.38 1.98 -25.59
C GLY A 34 11.87 2.09 -25.81
N SER A 35 11.18 3.13 -25.35
CA SER A 35 9.72 3.20 -25.49
C SER A 35 9.16 4.63 -25.57
N VAL A 36 8.73 5.03 -26.77
CA VAL A 36 8.07 6.33 -27.01
C VAL A 36 6.76 6.43 -26.21
N ASN A 37 6.00 5.34 -26.14
CA ASN A 37 4.76 5.31 -25.35
C ASN A 37 5.06 5.40 -23.85
N GLY A 38 6.11 4.74 -23.39
CA GLY A 38 6.58 4.79 -22.01
C GLY A 38 7.00 6.20 -21.60
N LEU A 39 7.70 6.92 -22.48
CA LEU A 39 8.02 8.33 -22.27
C LEU A 39 6.75 9.20 -22.16
N ALA A 40 5.76 8.98 -23.02
CA ALA A 40 4.49 9.68 -22.95
C ALA A 40 3.72 9.35 -21.66
N ALA A 41 3.77 8.10 -21.19
CA ALA A 41 3.16 7.66 -19.94
C ALA A 41 3.81 8.30 -18.71
N LEU A 42 5.14 8.38 -18.69
CA LEU A 42 5.91 9.09 -17.68
C LEU A 42 5.54 10.58 -17.64
N GLN A 43 5.45 11.23 -18.81
CA GLN A 43 5.02 12.62 -18.91
C GLN A 43 3.57 12.83 -18.44
N ALA A 44 2.68 11.87 -18.71
CA ALA A 44 1.29 11.90 -18.23
C ALA A 44 1.24 11.88 -16.69
N LEU A 45 1.97 10.94 -16.07
CA LEU A 45 2.05 10.83 -14.61
C LEU A 45 2.67 12.08 -13.99
N ALA A 46 3.76 12.61 -14.57
CA ALA A 46 4.39 13.84 -14.12
C ALA A 46 3.43 15.05 -14.17
N ALA A 47 2.69 15.19 -15.28
CA ALA A 47 1.70 16.25 -15.44
C ALA A 47 0.55 16.12 -14.43
N CYS A 48 0.08 14.89 -14.17
CA CYS A 48 -0.94 14.62 -13.17
C CYS A 48 -0.47 15.00 -11.76
N TYR A 49 0.73 14.56 -11.39
CA TYR A 49 1.31 14.90 -10.10
C TYR A 49 1.50 16.42 -9.94
N TRP A 50 1.97 17.11 -10.98
CA TRP A 50 2.10 18.56 -10.98
C TRP A 50 0.74 19.26 -10.87
N SER A 51 -0.31 18.71 -11.46
CA SER A 51 -1.65 19.31 -11.39
C SER A 51 -2.24 19.36 -9.98
N GLN A 52 -1.76 18.54 -9.04
CA GLN A 52 -2.20 18.55 -7.65
C GLN A 52 -1.90 19.88 -6.95
N SER A 53 -0.79 20.54 -7.31
CA SER A 53 -0.41 21.86 -6.78
C SER A 53 -0.51 22.99 -7.81
N ASN A 54 -0.62 22.66 -9.10
CA ASN A 54 -0.71 23.62 -10.19
C ASN A 54 -1.78 23.21 -11.22
N PRO A 55 -3.04 23.63 -11.03
CA PRO A 55 -4.17 23.26 -11.89
C PRO A 55 -4.00 23.58 -13.39
N ALA A 56 -3.05 24.43 -13.77
CA ALA A 56 -2.76 24.71 -15.19
C ALA A 56 -2.32 23.45 -15.96
N HIS A 57 -1.78 22.44 -15.27
CA HIS A 57 -1.33 21.20 -15.90
C HIS A 57 -2.42 20.13 -16.06
N THR A 58 -3.62 20.33 -15.49
CA THR A 58 -4.72 19.34 -15.52
C THR A 58 -5.10 18.94 -16.94
N SER A 59 -5.27 19.91 -17.84
CA SER A 59 -5.63 19.64 -19.25
C SER A 59 -4.53 18.85 -19.98
N THR A 60 -3.27 19.12 -19.66
CA THR A 60 -2.11 18.42 -20.23
C THR A 60 -2.05 16.98 -19.72
N ALA A 61 -2.25 16.76 -18.43
CA ALA A 61 -2.28 15.45 -17.81
C ALA A 61 -3.35 14.54 -18.45
N VAL A 62 -4.60 15.04 -18.54
CA VAL A 62 -5.72 14.30 -19.13
C VAL A 62 -5.47 13.98 -20.61
N ARG A 63 -4.94 14.93 -21.38
CA ARG A 63 -4.61 14.73 -22.79
C ARG A 63 -3.55 13.63 -22.98
N LEU A 64 -2.47 13.67 -22.19
CA LEU A 64 -1.40 12.67 -22.26
C LEU A 64 -1.88 11.29 -21.80
N LYS A 65 -2.64 11.20 -20.70
CA LYS A 65 -3.30 9.95 -20.25
C LYS A 65 -4.15 9.35 -21.37
N SER A 66 -4.99 10.17 -22.00
CA SER A 66 -5.89 9.75 -23.08
C SER A 66 -5.13 9.27 -24.32
N GLN A 67 -3.98 9.85 -24.63
CA GLN A 67 -3.10 9.39 -25.69
C GLN A 67 -2.50 8.03 -25.35
N VAL A 68 -1.89 7.90 -24.17
CA VAL A 68 -1.25 6.65 -23.70
C VAL A 68 -2.25 5.49 -23.66
N LEU A 69 -3.44 5.73 -23.11
CA LEU A 69 -4.50 4.71 -23.04
C LEU A 69 -4.98 4.27 -24.44
N ARG A 70 -5.06 5.20 -25.39
CA ARG A 70 -5.45 4.91 -26.77
C ARG A 70 -4.39 4.07 -27.48
N GLU A 71 -3.12 4.42 -27.32
CA GLU A 71 -2.02 3.65 -27.91
C GLU A 71 -1.92 2.25 -27.28
N LEU A 72 -2.02 2.12 -25.95
CA LEU A 72 -2.07 0.82 -25.28
C LEU A 72 -3.18 -0.07 -25.85
N ARG A 73 -4.40 0.47 -25.98
CA ARG A 73 -5.53 -0.27 -26.56
C ARG A 73 -5.28 -0.64 -28.02
N ARG A 74 -4.72 0.29 -28.81
CA ARG A 74 -4.38 0.07 -30.21
C ARG A 74 -3.34 -1.05 -30.37
N MET A 75 -2.28 -1.06 -29.56
CA MET A 75 -1.23 -2.08 -29.61
C MET A 75 -1.81 -3.47 -29.36
N ILE A 76 -2.59 -3.64 -28.28
CA ILE A 76 -3.18 -4.93 -27.93
C ILE A 76 -4.22 -5.38 -28.97
N ALA A 77 -5.02 -4.45 -29.52
CA ALA A 77 -6.04 -4.78 -30.52
C ALA A 77 -5.46 -5.09 -31.91
N ALA A 78 -4.40 -4.40 -32.30
CA ALA A 78 -3.73 -4.61 -33.59
C ALA A 78 -2.96 -5.93 -33.62
N ASP A 79 -2.32 -6.30 -32.49
CA ASP A 79 -1.62 -7.56 -32.34
C ASP A 79 -1.77 -8.12 -30.92
N PRO A 80 -2.64 -9.13 -30.71
CA PRO A 80 -2.79 -9.79 -29.42
C PRO A 80 -1.50 -10.45 -28.89
N SER A 81 -0.50 -10.69 -29.74
CA SER A 81 0.78 -11.28 -29.34
C SER A 81 1.54 -10.42 -28.31
N TYR A 82 1.29 -9.10 -28.27
CA TYR A 82 1.84 -8.20 -27.23
C TYR A 82 1.52 -8.65 -25.80
N THR A 83 0.40 -9.36 -25.60
CA THR A 83 0.00 -9.89 -24.28
C THR A 83 0.88 -11.05 -23.80
N ILE A 84 1.53 -11.76 -24.72
CA ILE A 84 2.47 -12.86 -24.43
C ILE A 84 3.92 -12.52 -24.79
N SER A 85 4.19 -11.32 -25.29
CA SER A 85 5.53 -10.83 -25.60
C SER A 85 6.39 -10.67 -24.33
N PRO A 86 7.71 -10.97 -24.36
CA PRO A 86 8.61 -10.68 -23.25
C PRO A 86 8.87 -9.17 -23.07
N ASP A 87 8.49 -8.33 -24.04
CA ASP A 87 8.66 -6.88 -23.99
C ASP A 87 7.95 -6.27 -22.75
N PRO A 88 8.66 -5.52 -21.89
CA PRO A 88 8.07 -4.88 -20.72
C PRO A 88 7.12 -3.72 -21.06
N GLU A 89 7.10 -3.18 -22.28
CA GLU A 89 6.38 -1.93 -22.61
C GLU A 89 4.94 -1.93 -22.12
N VAL A 90 4.17 -2.98 -22.43
CA VAL A 90 2.75 -3.09 -22.03
C VAL A 90 2.59 -3.02 -20.51
N LEU A 91 3.43 -3.73 -19.74
CA LEU A 91 3.37 -3.70 -18.27
C LEU A 91 3.77 -2.34 -17.72
N VAL A 92 4.77 -1.68 -18.32
CA VAL A 92 5.18 -0.32 -17.94
C VAL A 92 4.06 0.69 -18.18
N LEU A 93 3.37 0.62 -19.32
CA LEU A 93 2.23 1.49 -19.59
C LEU A 93 1.10 1.29 -18.59
N MET A 94 0.77 0.04 -18.26
CA MET A 94 -0.25 -0.27 -17.26
C MET A 94 0.15 0.20 -15.87
N MET A 95 1.43 0.08 -15.51
CA MET A 95 1.96 0.56 -14.23
C MET A 95 1.88 2.09 -14.13
N MET A 96 2.26 2.80 -15.19
CA MET A 96 2.19 4.27 -15.23
C MET A 96 0.73 4.77 -15.21
N LEU A 97 -0.18 4.11 -15.93
CA LEU A 97 -1.60 4.44 -15.89
C LEU A 97 -2.22 4.12 -14.52
N SER A 98 -1.83 3.01 -13.89
CA SER A 98 -2.22 2.68 -12.52
C SER A 98 -1.78 3.76 -11.53
N LEU A 99 -0.52 4.19 -11.58
CA LEU A 99 -0.04 5.30 -10.75
C LEU A 99 -0.72 6.62 -11.06
N TYR A 100 -1.00 6.90 -12.33
CA TYR A 100 -1.77 8.07 -12.72
C TYR A 100 -3.12 8.06 -11.98
N ASP A 101 -3.86 6.96 -12.07
CA ASP A 101 -5.19 6.83 -11.44
C ASP A 101 -5.11 6.82 -9.90
N ILE A 102 -4.02 6.36 -9.31
CA ILE A 102 -3.78 6.45 -7.86
C ILE A 102 -3.56 7.90 -7.43
N VAL A 103 -2.77 8.67 -8.18
CA VAL A 103 -2.55 10.11 -7.92
C VAL A 103 -3.84 10.90 -8.20
N ASP A 104 -4.54 10.55 -9.28
CA ASP A 104 -5.78 11.15 -9.72
C ASP A 104 -6.96 10.57 -8.94
N GLN A 105 -7.15 11.05 -7.72
CA GLN A 105 -8.25 10.71 -6.81
C GLN A 105 -8.25 9.28 -6.25
N CYS A 106 -7.42 8.36 -6.76
CA CYS A 106 -7.39 6.95 -6.34
C CYS A 106 -8.76 6.29 -6.49
N ASP A 107 -9.32 6.36 -7.70
CA ASP A 107 -10.61 5.78 -8.06
C ASP A 107 -10.48 4.32 -8.55
N LYS A 108 -11.51 3.79 -9.20
CA LYS A 108 -11.51 2.39 -9.67
C LYS A 108 -10.61 2.14 -10.89
N GLY A 109 -10.07 3.17 -11.54
CA GLY A 109 -9.25 3.06 -12.75
C GLY A 109 -7.99 2.21 -12.56
N TRP A 110 -7.25 2.43 -11.47
CA TRP A 110 -6.02 1.69 -11.20
C TRP A 110 -6.28 0.19 -10.96
N ILE A 111 -7.45 -0.19 -10.43
CA ILE A 111 -7.87 -1.59 -10.27
C ILE A 111 -8.06 -2.26 -11.63
N VAL A 112 -8.56 -1.54 -12.63
CA VAL A 112 -8.69 -2.07 -14.00
C VAL A 112 -7.31 -2.37 -14.58
N HIS A 113 -6.35 -1.47 -14.37
CA HIS A 113 -4.96 -1.69 -14.77
C HIS A 113 -4.31 -2.85 -14.01
N LEU A 114 -4.52 -2.96 -12.70
CA LEU A 114 -4.05 -4.08 -11.87
C LEU A 114 -4.58 -5.43 -12.37
N GLN A 115 -5.89 -5.53 -12.63
CA GLN A 115 -6.52 -6.76 -13.11
C GLN A 115 -6.02 -7.16 -14.51
N GLY A 116 -5.91 -6.18 -15.42
CA GLY A 116 -5.34 -6.46 -16.74
C GLY A 116 -3.87 -6.90 -16.67
N ALA A 117 -3.08 -6.30 -15.78
CA ALA A 117 -1.67 -6.65 -15.61
C ALA A 117 -1.54 -8.08 -15.06
N LYS A 118 -2.37 -8.47 -14.09
CA LYS A 118 -2.48 -9.86 -13.61
C LYS A 118 -2.71 -10.82 -14.77
N ASP A 119 -3.67 -10.53 -15.65
CA ASP A 119 -4.01 -11.44 -16.74
C ASP A 119 -2.85 -11.61 -17.73
N ILE A 120 -2.16 -10.50 -18.06
CA ILE A 120 -0.97 -10.51 -18.91
C ILE A 120 0.19 -11.26 -18.25
N ILE A 121 0.50 -10.98 -16.98
CA ILE A 121 1.58 -11.64 -16.23
C ILE A 121 1.33 -13.15 -16.16
N ARG A 122 0.08 -13.55 -15.90
CA ARG A 122 -0.32 -14.97 -15.89
C ARG A 122 -0.16 -15.63 -17.26
N LEU A 123 -0.51 -14.93 -18.34
CA LEU A 123 -0.33 -15.44 -19.70
C LEU A 123 1.15 -15.57 -20.06
N ARG A 124 1.98 -14.57 -19.73
CA ARG A 124 3.43 -14.59 -19.97
C ARG A 124 4.10 -15.73 -19.23
N ARG A 125 3.82 -15.92 -17.93
CA ARG A 125 4.37 -17.04 -17.13
C ARG A 125 3.98 -18.43 -17.63
N LYS A 126 2.87 -18.57 -18.37
CA LYS A 126 2.44 -19.83 -18.97
C LYS A 126 3.09 -20.12 -20.32
N ASN A 127 3.40 -19.08 -21.09
CA ASN A 127 3.81 -19.22 -22.49
C ASN A 127 5.30 -18.94 -22.73
N LEU A 128 5.94 -18.16 -21.86
CA LEU A 128 7.36 -17.87 -21.94
C LEU A 128 8.12 -18.85 -21.05
N THR A 129 9.21 -19.40 -21.58
CA THR A 129 10.20 -20.17 -20.80
C THR A 129 10.87 -19.25 -19.78
N ASN A 130 11.40 -19.83 -18.69
CA ASN A 130 12.15 -19.12 -17.63
C ASN A 130 13.49 -18.54 -18.17
N GLU A 131 13.42 -17.61 -19.12
CA GLU A 131 14.53 -16.76 -19.49
C GLU A 131 14.82 -15.78 -18.35
N THR A 132 16.06 -15.29 -18.27
CA THR A 132 16.47 -14.28 -17.29
C THR A 132 15.53 -13.08 -17.38
N GLN A 133 14.67 -12.93 -16.36
CA GLN A 133 13.62 -11.92 -16.40
C GLN A 133 14.24 -10.53 -16.48
N CYS A 134 13.85 -9.76 -17.49
CA CYS A 134 14.29 -8.37 -17.64
C CYS A 134 13.98 -7.58 -16.35
N PRO A 135 14.92 -6.78 -15.82
CA PRO A 135 14.71 -6.02 -14.57
C PRO A 135 13.46 -5.13 -14.60
N VAL A 136 13.09 -4.60 -15.77
CA VAL A 136 11.88 -3.78 -15.97
C VAL A 136 10.62 -4.61 -15.76
N THR A 137 10.56 -5.81 -16.35
CA THR A 137 9.45 -6.75 -16.17
C THR A 137 9.36 -7.22 -14.72
N ALA A 138 10.49 -7.58 -14.11
CA ALA A 138 10.54 -8.02 -12.72
C ALA A 138 10.04 -6.93 -11.76
N PHE A 139 10.45 -5.68 -11.96
CA PHE A 139 9.95 -4.57 -11.15
C PHE A 139 8.47 -4.27 -11.39
N ALA A 140 7.97 -4.29 -12.63
CA ALA A 140 6.56 -4.10 -12.92
C ALA A 140 5.68 -5.20 -12.28
N GLU A 141 6.13 -6.46 -12.33
CA GLU A 141 5.46 -7.58 -11.65
C GLU A 141 5.42 -7.40 -10.13
N LEU A 142 6.56 -7.05 -9.53
CA LEU A 142 6.67 -6.75 -8.10
C LEU A 142 5.75 -5.58 -7.70
N PHE A 143 5.70 -4.52 -8.52
CA PHE A 143 4.85 -3.36 -8.31
C PHE A 143 3.38 -3.78 -8.15
N PHE A 144 2.85 -4.53 -9.11
CA PHE A 144 1.45 -4.94 -9.08
C PHE A 144 1.15 -5.95 -7.97
N ALA A 145 2.04 -6.89 -7.72
CA ALA A 145 1.88 -7.84 -6.62
C ALA A 145 1.83 -7.12 -5.27
N PHE A 146 2.69 -6.12 -5.05
CA PHE A 146 2.71 -5.38 -3.79
C PHE A 146 1.48 -4.48 -3.63
N GLN A 147 1.04 -3.81 -4.70
CA GLN A 147 -0.21 -3.04 -4.71
C GLN A 147 -1.42 -3.90 -4.33
N ASP A 148 -1.50 -5.13 -4.84
CA ASP A 148 -2.57 -6.07 -4.50
C ASP A 148 -2.57 -6.43 -3.01
N VAL A 149 -1.42 -6.83 -2.45
CA VAL A 149 -1.35 -7.20 -1.01
C VAL A 149 -1.74 -6.03 -0.12
N MET A 150 -1.17 -4.84 -0.36
CA MET A 150 -1.42 -3.68 0.48
C MET A 150 -2.86 -3.19 0.36
N GLY A 151 -3.42 -3.13 -0.85
CA GLY A 151 -4.83 -2.74 -1.06
C GLY A 151 -5.84 -3.72 -0.44
N ARG A 152 -5.54 -5.03 -0.45
CA ARG A 152 -6.41 -6.05 0.14
C ARG A 152 -6.54 -5.94 1.65
N THR A 153 -5.54 -5.40 2.35
CA THR A 153 -5.66 -5.16 3.79
C THR A 153 -6.83 -4.23 4.13
N ALA A 154 -7.17 -3.28 3.26
CA ALA A 154 -8.26 -2.36 3.48
C ALA A 154 -9.60 -2.86 2.94
N CYS A 155 -9.63 -3.54 1.79
CA CYS A 155 -10.88 -3.91 1.11
C CYS A 155 -11.27 -5.41 1.16
N ALA A 156 -10.43 -6.27 1.75
CA ALA A 156 -10.67 -7.71 1.93
C ALA A 156 -11.03 -8.51 0.65
N LYS A 157 -10.63 -8.01 -0.53
CA LYS A 157 -10.89 -8.67 -1.82
C LYS A 157 -10.04 -9.93 -2.02
N ALA A 158 -10.42 -10.71 -3.03
CA ALA A 158 -9.64 -11.87 -3.45
C ALA A 158 -8.26 -11.48 -3.98
N ASP A 159 -7.28 -12.34 -3.76
CA ASP A 159 -5.93 -12.19 -4.28
C ASP A 159 -5.92 -12.16 -5.80
N LEU A 160 -5.15 -11.22 -6.33
CA LEU A 160 -4.85 -11.13 -7.75
C LEU A 160 -3.51 -11.79 -8.05
N PHE A 161 -2.57 -11.66 -7.11
CA PHE A 161 -1.22 -12.22 -7.19
C PHE A 161 -1.00 -13.17 -6.02
N GLY A 162 -0.63 -14.41 -6.33
CA GLY A 162 -0.50 -15.49 -5.33
C GLY A 162 0.78 -15.42 -4.49
N PRO A 163 1.00 -16.40 -3.60
CA PRO A 163 2.12 -16.41 -2.66
C PRO A 163 3.49 -16.60 -3.33
N SER A 164 3.54 -17.03 -4.60
CA SER A 164 4.79 -17.28 -5.32
C SER A 164 5.61 -16.02 -5.63
N PHE A 165 5.06 -14.83 -5.41
CA PHE A 165 5.77 -13.56 -5.53
C PHE A 165 6.61 -13.22 -4.30
N TRP A 166 6.40 -13.90 -3.17
CA TRP A 166 6.99 -13.53 -1.89
C TRP A 166 7.88 -14.64 -1.36
N ASP A 167 9.18 -14.41 -1.37
CA ASP A 167 10.13 -15.29 -0.70
C ASP A 167 9.90 -15.24 0.82
N GLN A 168 9.58 -16.40 1.38
CA GLN A 168 9.26 -16.59 2.78
C GLN A 168 10.48 -16.47 3.71
N THR A 169 11.69 -16.51 3.13
CA THR A 169 12.98 -16.53 3.82
C THR A 169 13.80 -15.26 3.59
N ASP A 170 13.40 -14.43 2.61
CA ASP A 170 14.09 -13.19 2.31
C ASP A 170 13.74 -12.10 3.34
N ARG A 171 14.72 -11.83 4.20
CA ARG A 171 14.68 -10.82 5.25
C ARG A 171 15.22 -9.47 4.80
N SER A 172 15.78 -9.38 3.60
CA SER A 172 16.35 -8.14 3.09
C SER A 172 15.25 -7.12 2.83
N VAL A 173 15.40 -5.92 3.40
CA VAL A 173 14.44 -4.84 3.19
C VAL A 173 14.60 -4.32 1.78
N ASN A 174 13.52 -4.41 1.01
CA ASN A 174 13.44 -3.77 -0.30
C ASN A 174 13.18 -2.26 -0.12
N PRO A 175 14.05 -1.36 -0.62
CA PRO A 175 13.91 0.09 -0.41
C PRO A 175 12.63 0.71 -1.00
N TRP A 176 12.11 0.13 -2.09
CA TRP A 176 10.85 0.57 -2.70
C TRP A 176 9.66 0.14 -1.85
N MET A 177 9.62 -1.13 -1.43
CA MET A 177 8.53 -1.66 -0.59
C MET A 177 8.57 -1.13 0.84
N GLY A 178 9.76 -0.74 1.33
CA GLY A 178 9.99 -0.33 2.72
C GLY A 178 9.93 -1.48 3.72
N CYS A 179 9.91 -2.73 3.26
CA CYS A 179 9.90 -3.93 4.10
C CYS A 179 10.52 -5.13 3.36
N SER A 180 10.70 -6.24 4.06
CA SER A 180 11.19 -7.49 3.45
C SER A 180 10.08 -8.30 2.77
N PRO A 181 10.41 -9.13 1.76
CA PRO A 181 9.46 -10.08 1.18
C PRO A 181 8.89 -11.06 2.21
N GLU A 182 9.66 -11.46 3.23
CA GLU A 182 9.16 -12.30 4.33
C GLU A 182 7.99 -11.62 5.07
N LEU A 183 8.05 -10.31 5.34
CA LEU A 183 6.93 -9.58 5.97
C LEU A 183 5.67 -9.62 5.09
N VAL A 184 5.83 -9.43 3.79
CA VAL A 184 4.71 -9.45 2.83
C VAL A 184 4.12 -10.84 2.70
N SER A 185 4.96 -11.89 2.74
CA SER A 185 4.50 -13.29 2.81
C SER A 185 3.65 -13.57 4.06
N ILE A 186 4.06 -13.05 5.22
CA ILE A 186 3.28 -13.16 6.46
C ILE A 186 1.95 -12.42 6.31
N LEU A 187 1.97 -11.18 5.81
CA LEU A 187 0.76 -10.37 5.58
C LEU A 187 -0.21 -11.06 4.60
N PHE A 188 0.30 -11.63 3.52
CA PHE A 188 -0.46 -12.43 2.57
C PHE A 188 -1.14 -13.63 3.27
N SER A 189 -0.41 -14.34 4.14
CA SER A 189 -0.94 -15.49 4.87
C SER A 189 -2.02 -15.08 5.89
N ILE A 190 -1.90 -13.90 6.51
CA ILE A 190 -2.94 -13.32 7.37
C ILE A 190 -4.22 -13.05 6.56
N LEU A 191 -4.09 -12.41 5.39
CA LEU A 191 -5.21 -12.12 4.50
C LEU A 191 -5.94 -13.39 4.02
N ASP A 192 -5.19 -14.43 3.69
CA ASP A 192 -5.79 -15.68 3.25
C ASP A 192 -6.50 -16.41 4.40
N LEU A 193 -5.89 -16.42 5.59
CA LEU A 193 -6.48 -17.05 6.76
C LEU A 193 -7.74 -16.30 7.25
N SER A 194 -7.73 -14.96 7.24
CA SER A 194 -8.88 -14.16 7.69
C SER A 194 -10.14 -14.41 6.83
N ARG A 195 -9.98 -14.70 5.53
CA ARG A 195 -11.10 -15.00 4.62
C ARG A 195 -11.78 -16.35 4.87
N ILE A 196 -11.12 -17.26 5.59
CA ILE A 196 -11.69 -18.56 5.96
C ILE A 196 -12.60 -18.38 7.17
N ARG A 197 -12.34 -17.40 8.03
CA ARG A 197 -13.04 -17.20 9.30
C ARG A 197 -14.57 -17.07 9.19
N PRO A 198 -15.15 -16.26 8.27
CA PRO A 198 -16.61 -16.16 8.13
C PRO A 198 -17.29 -17.45 7.63
N LYS A 199 -16.50 -18.41 7.11
CA LYS A 199 -16.97 -19.68 6.55
C LYS A 199 -16.82 -20.85 7.52
N MET A 200 -16.25 -20.60 8.70
CA MET A 200 -16.09 -21.64 9.72
C MET A 200 -17.46 -21.91 10.33
N ASP A 201 -17.93 -23.15 10.17
CA ASP A 201 -19.01 -23.67 11.01
C ASP A 201 -18.47 -23.84 12.45
N THR A 202 -19.36 -24.00 13.43
CA THR A 202 -19.04 -24.32 14.84
C THR A 202 -18.39 -25.72 15.03
N ASP A 203 -17.62 -26.20 14.06
CA ASP A 203 -16.79 -27.40 14.17
C ASP A 203 -15.50 -27.08 14.92
N LEU A 204 -15.37 -27.69 16.11
CA LEU A 204 -14.21 -27.55 16.98
C LEU A 204 -12.88 -27.87 16.28
N ALA A 205 -12.87 -28.82 15.34
CA ALA A 205 -11.64 -29.19 14.63
C ALA A 205 -11.14 -28.05 13.73
N GLN A 206 -12.06 -27.33 13.08
CA GLN A 206 -11.73 -26.17 12.25
C GLN A 206 -11.25 -25.00 13.12
N GLU A 207 -11.93 -24.74 14.25
CA GLU A 207 -11.52 -23.71 15.21
C GLU A 207 -10.10 -23.93 15.74
N VAL A 208 -9.75 -25.18 16.07
CA VAL A 208 -8.41 -25.56 16.53
C VAL A 208 -7.38 -25.37 15.41
N ASP A 209 -7.65 -25.80 14.17
CA ASP A 209 -6.74 -25.59 13.03
C ASP A 209 -6.51 -24.09 12.75
N PHE A 210 -7.57 -23.29 12.74
CA PHE A 210 -7.47 -21.84 12.58
C PHE A 210 -6.60 -21.20 13.67
N SER A 211 -6.87 -21.53 14.93
CA SER A 211 -6.11 -21.01 16.08
C SER A 211 -4.63 -21.40 16.02
N MET A 212 -4.32 -22.65 15.62
CA MET A 212 -2.95 -23.11 15.42
C MET A 212 -2.23 -22.32 14.32
N ARG A 213 -2.88 -22.09 13.17
CA ARG A 213 -2.32 -21.32 12.06
C ARG A 213 -2.13 -19.85 12.42
N ALA A 214 -3.12 -19.22 13.07
CA ALA A 214 -3.01 -17.84 13.55
C ALA A 214 -1.85 -17.70 14.55
N SER A 215 -1.73 -18.63 15.48
CA SER A 215 -0.63 -18.68 16.46
C SER A 215 0.74 -18.87 15.79
N ALA A 216 0.83 -19.67 14.74
CA ALA A 216 2.05 -19.83 13.95
C ALA A 216 2.45 -18.53 13.23
N LEU A 217 1.49 -17.82 12.63
CA LEU A 217 1.72 -16.51 12.01
C LEU A 217 2.17 -15.48 13.05
N ASN A 218 1.53 -15.45 14.22
CA ASN A 218 1.92 -14.55 15.30
C ASN A 218 3.35 -14.79 15.78
N ARG A 219 3.75 -16.05 15.96
CA ARG A 219 5.14 -16.41 16.31
C ARG A 219 6.12 -15.98 15.22
N ARG A 220 5.80 -16.28 13.96
CA ARG A 220 6.66 -15.95 12.82
C ARG A 220 6.88 -14.44 12.71
N LEU A 221 5.82 -13.65 12.83
CA LEU A 221 5.88 -12.18 12.85
C LEU A 221 6.66 -11.64 14.07
N GLY A 222 6.44 -12.23 15.24
CA GLY A 222 7.15 -11.86 16.47
C GLY A 222 8.66 -12.11 16.40
N SER A 223 9.08 -13.15 15.67
CA SER A 223 10.50 -13.48 15.44
C SER A 223 11.13 -12.80 14.21
N LEU A 224 10.35 -12.09 13.41
CA LEU A 224 10.83 -11.50 12.16
C LEU A 224 11.85 -10.39 12.44
N VAL A 225 13.03 -10.53 11.85
CA VAL A 225 14.06 -9.50 11.78
C VAL A 225 14.21 -9.08 10.33
N GLN A 226 13.99 -7.79 10.06
CA GLN A 226 14.19 -7.20 8.75
C GLN A 226 15.62 -6.64 8.66
N VAL A 227 16.34 -7.00 7.61
CA VAL A 227 17.78 -6.69 7.45
C VAL A 227 17.95 -5.63 6.38
N LEU A 228 18.58 -4.52 6.73
CA LEU A 228 18.88 -3.45 5.78
C LEU A 228 20.24 -3.68 5.13
N ALA A 229 20.37 -3.26 3.86
CA ALA A 229 21.66 -3.23 3.18
C ALA A 229 22.61 -2.17 3.80
N ASP A 230 22.06 -1.03 4.20
CA ASP A 230 22.75 0.03 4.94
C ASP A 230 22.06 0.23 6.30
N PRO A 231 22.67 -0.21 7.42
CA PRO A 231 22.13 -0.02 8.76
C PRO A 231 21.97 1.46 9.17
N GLU A 232 22.67 2.38 8.52
CA GLU A 232 22.60 3.82 8.80
C GLU A 232 21.45 4.50 8.02
N ASP A 233 20.66 3.77 7.24
CA ASP A 233 19.45 4.29 6.61
C ASP A 233 18.29 4.33 7.61
N ARG A 234 18.29 5.37 8.44
CA ARG A 234 17.30 5.56 9.52
C ARG A 234 15.87 5.67 8.99
N ALA A 235 15.67 6.29 7.82
CA ALA A 235 14.35 6.44 7.21
C ALA A 235 13.79 5.07 6.81
N LEU A 236 14.60 4.27 6.10
CA LEU A 236 14.19 2.93 5.70
C LEU A 236 13.97 2.00 6.90
N GLN A 237 14.82 2.09 7.93
CA GLN A 237 14.67 1.32 9.16
C GLN A 237 13.35 1.65 9.86
N ALA A 238 13.01 2.94 9.94
CA ALA A 238 11.78 3.38 10.56
C ALA A 238 10.54 2.89 9.80
N VAL A 239 10.55 2.90 8.46
CA VAL A 239 9.46 2.31 7.65
C VAL A 239 9.32 0.82 7.90
N ALA A 240 10.43 0.10 7.86
CA ALA A 240 10.42 -1.34 8.07
C ALA A 240 9.82 -1.68 9.43
N ASP A 241 10.21 -0.96 10.48
CA ASP A 241 9.64 -1.07 11.83
C ASP A 241 8.15 -0.75 11.87
N LEU A 242 7.73 0.36 11.26
CA LEU A 242 6.33 0.79 11.20
C LEU A 242 5.47 -0.26 10.49
N LYS A 243 5.93 -0.81 9.36
CA LYS A 243 5.24 -1.88 8.64
C LYS A 243 5.16 -3.16 9.45
N ARG A 244 6.19 -3.52 10.20
CA ARG A 244 6.13 -4.68 11.10
C ARG A 244 5.12 -4.49 12.24
N LEU A 245 5.09 -3.30 12.85
CA LEU A 245 4.12 -2.96 13.90
C LEU A 245 2.68 -2.96 13.36
N ALA A 246 2.45 -2.32 12.22
CA ALA A 246 1.14 -2.29 11.58
C ALA A 246 0.67 -3.70 11.15
N CYS A 247 1.57 -4.56 10.69
CA CYS A 247 1.27 -5.97 10.43
C CYS A 247 0.85 -6.71 11.69
N THR A 248 1.45 -6.37 12.84
CA THR A 248 1.10 -6.97 14.14
C THR A 248 -0.30 -6.52 14.58
N VAL A 249 -0.62 -5.22 14.43
CA VAL A 249 -1.97 -4.70 14.66
C VAL A 249 -2.98 -5.43 13.77
N TYR A 250 -2.73 -5.46 12.46
CA TYR A 250 -3.61 -6.09 11.49
C TYR A 250 -3.83 -7.58 11.78
N LEU A 251 -2.79 -8.32 12.18
CA LEU A 251 -2.90 -9.72 12.61
C LEU A 251 -3.88 -9.88 13.78
N HIS A 252 -3.79 -9.01 14.79
CA HIS A 252 -4.69 -9.05 15.95
C HIS A 252 -6.13 -8.71 15.58
N CYS A 253 -6.35 -7.68 14.76
CA CYS A 253 -7.69 -7.30 14.31
C CYS A 253 -8.31 -8.40 13.43
N ALA A 254 -7.55 -8.88 12.43
CA ALA A 254 -8.07 -9.81 11.42
C ALA A 254 -8.26 -11.25 11.94
N LEU A 255 -7.34 -11.75 12.78
CA LEU A 255 -7.34 -13.16 13.20
C LEU A 255 -7.83 -13.38 14.64
N TYR A 256 -7.73 -12.37 15.50
CA TYR A 256 -8.07 -12.49 16.93
C TYR A 256 -9.24 -11.61 17.36
N ASN A 257 -9.90 -10.90 16.42
CA ASN A 257 -10.98 -9.94 16.70
C ASN A 257 -10.60 -8.87 17.70
N ALA A 258 -9.33 -8.49 17.73
CA ALA A 258 -8.94 -7.37 18.57
C ALA A 258 -9.60 -6.09 18.03
N GLU A 259 -10.23 -5.36 18.93
CA GLU A 259 -10.81 -4.05 18.69
C GLU A 259 -9.81 -2.94 19.07
N PRO A 260 -10.03 -1.67 18.66
CA PRO A 260 -9.18 -0.54 19.05
C PRO A 260 -8.94 -0.43 20.57
N SER A 261 -9.95 -0.79 21.37
CA SER A 261 -9.89 -0.77 22.84
C SER A 261 -9.07 -1.91 23.46
N THR A 262 -8.71 -2.93 22.67
CA THR A 262 -7.94 -4.09 23.14
C THR A 262 -6.54 -3.63 23.58
N PRO A 263 -6.06 -3.99 24.79
CA PRO A 263 -4.81 -3.44 25.32
C PRO A 263 -3.59 -3.62 24.42
N ILE A 264 -3.50 -4.76 23.71
CA ILE A 264 -2.39 -5.00 22.77
C ILE A 264 -2.47 -4.09 21.54
N VAL A 265 -3.66 -3.85 20.99
CA VAL A 265 -3.87 -2.96 19.83
C VAL A 265 -3.55 -1.54 20.24
N ARG A 266 -4.13 -1.06 21.36
CA ARG A 266 -3.84 0.27 21.90
C ARG A 266 -2.35 0.51 22.10
N SER A 267 -1.64 -0.43 22.72
CA SER A 267 -0.19 -0.33 22.92
C SER A 267 0.60 -0.27 21.60
N LEU A 268 0.24 -1.09 20.61
CA LEU A 268 0.91 -1.10 19.30
C LEU A 268 0.64 0.19 18.51
N VAL A 269 -0.60 0.69 18.53
CA VAL A 269 -1.00 1.94 17.87
C VAL A 269 -0.26 3.13 18.48
N ARG A 270 -0.16 3.19 19.81
CA ARG A 270 0.64 4.21 20.50
C ARG A 270 2.10 4.18 20.06
N ARG A 271 2.73 3.01 20.00
CA ARG A 271 4.12 2.86 19.51
C ARG A 271 4.29 3.29 18.05
N ILE A 272 3.27 3.10 17.21
CA ILE A 272 3.27 3.60 15.84
C ILE A 272 3.21 5.14 15.85
N ILE A 273 2.30 5.75 16.62
CA ILE A 273 2.17 7.21 16.75
C ILE A 273 3.44 7.84 17.33
N GLU A 274 4.07 7.24 18.34
CA GLU A 274 5.36 7.66 18.90
C GLU A 274 6.44 7.74 17.81
N LYS A 275 6.59 6.65 17.04
CA LYS A 275 7.55 6.59 15.93
C LYS A 275 7.23 7.61 14.85
N LEU A 276 5.96 7.78 14.49
CA LEU A 276 5.54 8.79 13.52
C LEU A 276 5.84 10.21 14.01
N SER A 277 5.60 10.50 15.29
CA SER A 277 5.92 11.80 15.89
C SER A 277 7.42 12.08 15.82
N ALA A 278 8.27 11.11 16.18
CA ALA A 278 9.73 11.24 16.06
C ALA A 278 10.17 11.52 14.62
N LEU A 279 9.60 10.81 13.64
CA LEU A 279 9.90 11.02 12.21
C LEU A 279 9.49 12.42 11.74
N LEU A 280 8.35 12.92 12.21
CA LEU A 280 7.90 14.27 11.93
C LEU A 280 8.83 15.34 12.54
N GLN A 281 9.33 15.12 13.76
CA GLN A 281 10.32 16.01 14.39
C GLN A 281 11.62 16.09 13.59
N GLU A 282 12.07 14.95 13.07
CA GLU A 282 13.27 14.85 12.25
C GLU A 282 13.06 15.31 10.80
N ASN A 283 11.83 15.74 10.44
CA ASN A 283 11.42 16.09 9.08
C ASN A 283 11.73 14.98 8.06
N LEU A 284 11.69 13.72 8.50
CA LEU A 284 11.90 12.56 7.65
C LEU A 284 10.59 12.23 6.92
N ILE A 285 10.52 12.70 5.68
CA ILE A 285 9.51 12.34 4.71
C ILE A 285 9.65 10.85 4.39
N ILE A 286 8.59 10.09 4.65
CA ILE A 286 8.64 8.64 4.59
C ILE A 286 7.36 8.09 3.93
N ASN A 287 7.52 7.09 3.06
CA ASN A 287 6.38 6.35 2.52
C ASN A 287 5.81 5.36 3.56
N ALA A 288 5.01 5.89 4.49
CA ALA A 288 4.35 5.14 5.55
C ALA A 288 2.81 5.16 5.44
N THR A 289 2.26 5.24 4.22
CA THR A 289 0.82 5.38 3.99
C THR A 289 0.03 4.27 4.71
N TRP A 290 0.43 3.01 4.51
CA TRP A 290 -0.24 1.88 5.13
C TRP A 290 -0.11 1.82 6.66
N PRO A 291 1.09 1.95 7.27
CA PRO A 291 1.19 2.01 8.73
C PRO A 291 0.35 3.12 9.38
N ILE A 292 0.32 4.32 8.76
CA ILE A 292 -0.50 5.43 9.25
C ILE A 292 -1.97 5.09 9.13
N PHE A 293 -2.40 4.52 8.00
CA PHE A 293 -3.78 4.08 7.82
C PHE A 293 -4.19 3.06 8.88
N VAL A 294 -3.41 1.99 9.09
CA VAL A 294 -3.68 0.95 10.11
C VAL A 294 -3.76 1.57 11.51
N ALA A 295 -2.80 2.40 11.90
CA ALA A 295 -2.83 3.03 13.23
C ALA A 295 -3.99 4.01 13.40
N ALA A 296 -4.33 4.76 12.34
CA ALA A 296 -5.44 5.70 12.36
C ALA A 296 -6.78 4.99 12.53
N VAL A 297 -7.04 3.95 11.72
CA VAL A 297 -8.29 3.19 11.80
C VAL A 297 -8.32 2.23 12.97
N GLU A 298 -7.26 2.06 13.75
CA GLU A 298 -7.29 1.27 15.00
C GLU A 298 -7.02 2.14 16.25
N LEU A 299 -7.06 3.46 16.08
CA LEU A 299 -6.96 4.39 17.20
C LEU A 299 -8.24 4.33 18.03
N ASP A 300 -8.07 4.01 19.31
CA ASP A 300 -9.16 3.93 20.27
C ASP A 300 -9.81 5.32 20.46
N PRO A 301 -11.12 5.47 20.18
CA PRO A 301 -11.83 6.74 20.38
C PRO A 301 -11.80 7.24 21.83
N ALA A 302 -11.65 6.33 22.80
CA ALA A 302 -11.56 6.67 24.22
C ALA A 302 -10.12 6.89 24.70
N ASP A 303 -9.12 6.85 23.81
CA ASP A 303 -7.74 7.14 24.18
C ASP A 303 -7.56 8.64 24.44
N GLY A 304 -7.58 9.02 25.71
CA GLY A 304 -7.35 10.38 26.18
C GLY A 304 -5.88 10.74 26.38
N GLU A 305 -4.95 9.96 25.80
CA GLU A 305 -3.52 10.30 25.86
C GLU A 305 -3.23 11.55 25.02
N ASP A 306 -2.68 12.57 25.70
CA ASP A 306 -2.17 13.78 25.08
C ASP A 306 -0.74 13.59 24.62
N TRP A 307 -0.47 14.05 23.41
CA TRP A 307 0.82 13.92 22.74
C TRP A 307 1.43 15.29 22.54
N GLN A 308 2.74 15.41 22.71
CA GLN A 308 3.42 16.63 22.30
C GLN A 308 3.50 16.71 20.79
N ASP A 309 2.94 17.78 20.23
CA ASP A 309 2.97 18.03 18.81
C ASP A 309 4.40 18.36 18.35
N PRO A 310 4.92 17.67 17.33
CA PRO A 310 6.31 17.77 16.92
C PRO A 310 6.67 19.12 16.26
N VAL A 311 5.67 19.88 15.79
CA VAL A 311 5.87 21.14 15.07
C VAL A 311 5.60 22.34 15.97
N THR A 312 4.53 22.28 16.76
CA THR A 312 4.03 23.39 17.57
C THR A 312 4.41 23.27 19.05
N GLY A 313 4.76 22.06 19.52
CA GLY A 313 5.06 21.79 20.92
C GLY A 313 3.82 21.72 21.83
N GLU A 314 2.61 21.96 21.30
CA GLU A 314 1.35 21.90 22.03
C GLU A 314 0.92 20.46 22.31
N LEU A 315 0.12 20.26 23.35
CA LEU A 315 -0.49 18.95 23.63
C LEU A 315 -1.69 18.73 22.70
N VAL A 316 -1.69 17.63 21.97
CA VAL A 316 -2.71 17.27 20.99
C VAL A 316 -3.10 15.80 21.12
N CYS A 317 -4.33 15.44 20.74
CA CYS A 317 -4.76 14.04 20.75
C CYS A 317 -4.15 13.24 19.58
N GLY A 318 -4.16 11.91 19.69
CA GLY A 318 -3.60 11.01 18.66
C GLY A 318 -4.20 11.23 17.26
N ARG A 319 -5.50 11.55 17.16
CA ARG A 319 -6.16 11.85 15.87
C ARG A 319 -5.54 13.08 15.19
N ALA A 320 -5.23 14.12 15.97
CA ALA A 320 -4.60 15.33 15.44
C ALA A 320 -3.19 15.06 14.91
N LEU A 321 -2.40 14.22 15.60
CA LEU A 321 -1.09 13.79 15.11
C LEU A 321 -1.19 12.98 13.82
N VAL A 322 -2.14 12.04 13.72
CA VAL A 322 -2.38 11.29 12.49
C VAL A 322 -2.72 12.22 11.32
N LEU A 323 -3.62 13.17 11.52
CA LEU A 323 -3.99 14.13 10.47
C LEU A 323 -2.81 15.02 10.06
N ARG A 324 -1.91 15.34 11.01
CA ARG A 324 -0.67 16.08 10.73
C ARG A 324 0.31 15.24 9.92
N ALA A 325 0.50 13.97 10.30
CA ALA A 325 1.32 13.03 9.55
C ALA A 325 0.84 12.91 8.09
N LEU A 326 -0.47 12.76 7.88
CA LEU A 326 -1.07 12.75 6.54
C LEU A 326 -0.82 14.07 5.80
N ALA A 327 -1.02 15.22 6.44
CA ALA A 327 -0.79 16.52 5.81
C ALA A 327 0.68 16.70 5.36
N THR A 328 1.64 16.28 6.18
CA THR A 328 3.07 16.28 5.82
C THR A 328 3.34 15.32 4.65
N MET A 329 2.74 14.12 4.68
CA MET A 329 2.88 13.13 3.61
C MET A 329 2.31 13.57 2.27
N ALA A 330 1.26 14.38 2.24
CA ALA A 330 0.65 14.86 0.99
C ALA A 330 1.67 15.56 0.07
N GLN A 331 2.75 16.09 0.62
CA GLN A 331 3.82 16.76 -0.14
C GLN A 331 4.94 15.81 -0.60
N SER A 332 4.82 14.53 -0.27
CA SER A 332 5.95 13.64 -0.01
C SER A 332 5.74 12.21 -0.54
N THR A 333 4.54 11.87 -1.00
CA THR A 333 4.17 10.58 -1.59
C THR A 333 3.50 10.77 -2.95
N VAL A 334 3.39 9.67 -3.72
CA VAL A 334 2.69 9.55 -5.01
C VAL A 334 1.35 8.82 -4.82
N THR A 335 0.79 8.85 -3.60
CA THR A 335 -0.50 8.24 -3.24
C THR A 335 -1.56 9.31 -2.94
N SER A 336 -2.84 9.01 -3.18
CA SER A 336 -3.94 9.93 -2.84
C SER A 336 -4.16 10.01 -1.33
N VAL A 337 -3.40 10.87 -0.67
CA VAL A 337 -3.54 11.15 0.76
C VAL A 337 -4.92 11.69 1.10
N ALA A 338 -5.53 12.48 0.20
CA ALA A 338 -6.89 12.98 0.38
C ALA A 338 -7.92 11.84 0.51
N ARG A 339 -7.78 10.78 -0.31
CA ARG A 339 -8.66 9.61 -0.24
C ARG A 339 -8.45 8.82 1.06
N VAL A 340 -7.19 8.59 1.44
CA VAL A 340 -6.81 7.92 2.70
C VAL A 340 -7.40 8.66 3.90
N ARG A 341 -7.21 9.98 3.95
CA ARG A 341 -7.75 10.84 5.02
C ARG A 341 -9.27 10.78 5.09
N SER A 342 -9.95 10.89 3.96
CA SER A 342 -11.42 10.86 3.91
C SER A 342 -11.99 9.55 4.48
N ILE A 343 -11.35 8.41 4.19
CA ILE A 343 -11.76 7.11 4.75
C ILE A 343 -11.53 7.08 6.27
N ILE A 344 -10.36 7.50 6.73
CA ILE A 344 -10.02 7.56 8.16
C ILE A 344 -11.04 8.41 8.93
N GLU A 345 -11.33 9.62 8.46
CA GLU A 345 -12.29 10.53 9.09
C GLU A 345 -13.70 9.91 9.12
N THR A 346 -14.10 9.21 8.06
CA THR A 346 -15.40 8.52 7.99
C THR A 346 -15.47 7.34 8.98
N VAL A 347 -14.39 6.57 9.13
CA VAL A 347 -14.29 5.49 10.13
C VAL A 347 -14.43 6.05 11.54
N TRP A 348 -13.72 7.13 11.85
CA TRP A 348 -13.81 7.80 13.15
C TRP A 348 -15.22 8.31 13.44
N GLN A 349 -15.84 9.01 12.48
CA GLN A 349 -17.21 9.51 12.62
C GLN A 349 -18.21 8.38 12.86
N SER A 350 -18.09 7.28 12.10
CA SER A 350 -18.98 6.11 12.25
C SER A 350 -18.87 5.50 13.66
N ARG A 351 -17.65 5.30 14.16
CA ARG A 351 -17.43 4.77 15.51
C ARG A 351 -17.90 5.73 16.61
N ASP A 352 -17.64 7.03 16.47
CA ASP A 352 -18.07 8.03 17.44
C ASP A 352 -19.61 8.09 17.53
N CYS A 353 -20.31 7.97 16.39
CA CYS A 353 -21.77 7.88 16.36
C CYS A 353 -22.30 6.63 17.07
N ASP A 354 -21.70 5.45 16.83
CA ASP A 354 -22.12 4.20 17.44
C ASP A 354 -21.84 4.18 18.97
N LEU A 355 -20.74 4.82 19.41
CA LEU A 355 -20.44 5.05 20.83
C LEU A 355 -21.48 5.98 21.49
N ALA A 356 -21.80 7.10 20.84
CA ALA A 356 -22.78 8.06 21.35
C ALA A 356 -24.20 7.46 21.44
N ALA A 357 -24.55 6.56 20.52
CA ALA A 357 -25.82 5.86 20.53
C ALA A 357 -25.95 4.79 21.64
N GLY A 358 -24.86 4.52 22.40
CA GLY A 358 -24.83 3.43 23.38
C GLY A 358 -25.05 2.06 22.75
N SER A 359 -24.87 1.96 21.43
CA SER A 359 -25.11 0.74 20.69
C SER A 359 -23.93 -0.20 20.93
N SER A 360 -24.00 -0.99 22.01
CA SER A 360 -23.25 -2.25 22.11
C SER A 360 -23.86 -3.21 21.08
N ARG A 361 -23.67 -2.92 19.79
CA ARG A 361 -24.14 -3.77 18.71
C ARG A 361 -23.40 -5.08 18.86
N ARG A 362 -24.12 -6.08 19.37
CA ARG A 362 -23.68 -7.48 19.40
C ARG A 362 -23.10 -7.76 18.03
N GLN A 363 -21.78 -7.94 17.97
CA GLN A 363 -21.07 -8.36 16.79
C GLN A 363 -21.93 -9.48 16.18
N SER A 364 -22.51 -9.24 15.00
CA SER A 364 -22.96 -10.38 14.22
C SER A 364 -21.72 -11.26 14.10
N SER A 365 -21.77 -12.50 14.55
CA SER A 365 -20.61 -13.39 14.72
C SER A 365 -19.73 -13.55 13.47
N GLN A 366 -20.18 -13.03 12.34
CA GLN A 366 -19.56 -13.14 11.02
C GLN A 366 -18.51 -12.06 10.71
N HIS A 367 -18.54 -10.87 11.32
CA HIS A 367 -17.62 -9.77 10.95
C HIS A 367 -16.88 -9.19 12.16
N ASN A 368 -15.58 -8.92 12.02
CA ASN A 368 -14.80 -8.17 13.01
C ASN A 368 -14.95 -6.64 12.82
N ASP A 369 -14.39 -5.87 13.76
CA ASP A 369 -14.44 -4.38 13.73
C ASP A 369 -13.89 -3.80 12.42
N TRP A 370 -12.74 -4.31 11.96
CA TRP A 370 -12.10 -3.90 10.71
C TRP A 370 -13.01 -4.14 9.49
N GLU A 371 -13.61 -5.32 9.39
CA GLU A 371 -14.55 -5.70 8.32
C GLU A 371 -15.83 -4.87 8.34
N TRP A 372 -16.23 -4.38 9.51
CA TRP A 372 -17.42 -3.55 9.67
C TRP A 372 -17.18 -2.09 9.30
N TYR A 373 -16.13 -1.48 9.86
CA TYR A 373 -15.89 -0.04 9.70
C TYR A 373 -14.99 0.30 8.51
N VAL A 374 -13.98 -0.51 8.22
CA VAL A 374 -12.91 -0.15 7.27
C VAL A 374 -13.22 -0.69 5.87
N VAL A 375 -13.58 -1.96 5.75
CA VAL A 375 -13.78 -2.64 4.45
C VAL A 375 -14.81 -1.96 3.54
N PRO A 376 -16.01 -1.57 4.02
CA PRO A 376 -17.04 -0.99 3.15
C PRO A 376 -16.64 0.35 2.52
N LEU A 377 -15.72 1.08 3.16
CA LEU A 377 -15.29 2.41 2.74
C LEU A 377 -14.03 2.37 1.85
N SER A 378 -13.33 1.23 1.82
CA SER A 378 -11.98 1.11 1.29
C SER A 378 -11.90 0.48 -0.11
N ASP A 379 -13.03 0.38 -0.83
CA ASP A 379 -13.03 -0.09 -2.22
C ASP A 379 -12.10 0.76 -3.09
N ALA A 380 -11.20 0.09 -3.82
CA ALA A 380 -10.17 0.69 -4.66
C ALA A 380 -9.19 1.64 -3.94
N LEU A 381 -8.98 1.49 -2.63
CA LEU A 381 -7.93 2.23 -1.92
C LEU A 381 -6.55 1.64 -2.19
N SER A 382 -5.59 2.46 -2.64
CA SER A 382 -4.16 2.13 -2.64
C SER A 382 -3.50 2.65 -1.36
N LEU A 383 -2.67 1.81 -0.75
CA LEU A 383 -1.96 2.09 0.51
C LEU A 383 -0.43 1.92 0.37
N VAL A 384 0.08 1.84 -0.87
CA VAL A 384 1.51 1.68 -1.16
C VAL A 384 2.27 2.99 -1.02
#